data_AF-A0A7V1BT12-F1
#
_entry.id   AF-A0A7V1BT12-F1
#
_cell.length_a   1.000
_cell.length_b   1.000
_cell.length_c   1.000
_cell.angle_alpha   90.00
_cell.angle_beta   90.00
_cell.angle_gamma   90.00
#
_symmetry.space_group_name_H-M   'P 1'
#
loop_
_entity.id
_entity.type
_entity.pdbx_description
1 polymer ?
#
loop_
_entity_poly.entity_id
_entity_poly.type
_entity_poly.pdbx_seq_one_letter_code
_entity_poly.pdbx_strand_id
1 'polypeptide(L)'
;MKKKKFIKKFFLPLLILGVLAFFAGCQDEMTVEPQNNGEPTTDQGALEKLVEQDSSLTSFDVNYNEDGLMDFLGKVDEQIYPFRVGKRMRLVNRNLNITFSGDTIAYGRLTKTFEGLLFIAASYDSTSSIPDTVIKKPFTAVITRNIIFRKIANTNFPLRNWIIAAISLPEGGTQSPNIDITKLTVFLPNGDTLVVDSPNDYYLRRGWGWWRRIPIIGRGESVLIRIELFSAYEEDDFVTLTYGANRFGHHRAKKLFDLISSTPVGNGFEKVYEQTYTTHQFPGFYHAIFTAMPRQVVFDDSTPVESESWGIPYFVHP
;
A
#
# COMPACT_ATOMS: atom_id res chain seq x y z
N MET A 1 21.28 -50.89 47.96
CA MET A 1 20.86 -51.23 46.57
C MET A 1 19.33 -51.24 46.37
N LYS A 2 18.61 -50.11 46.50
CA LYS A 2 17.14 -50.06 46.21
C LYS A 2 16.67 -48.86 45.37
N LYS A 3 17.50 -47.82 45.13
CA LYS A 3 17.07 -46.61 44.38
C LYS A 3 17.11 -46.75 42.84
N LYS A 4 17.97 -47.61 42.27
CA LYS A 4 18.08 -47.76 40.80
C LYS A 4 16.91 -48.51 40.13
N LYS A 5 16.09 -49.24 40.90
CA LYS A 5 14.93 -50.00 40.37
C LYS A 5 13.66 -49.14 40.24
N PHE A 6 13.56 -48.03 40.97
CA PHE A 6 12.38 -47.17 40.97
C PHE A 6 12.35 -46.23 39.75
N ILE A 7 13.52 -45.70 39.36
CA ILE A 7 13.63 -44.77 38.22
C ILE A 7 13.30 -45.48 36.89
N LYS A 8 13.76 -46.71 36.66
CA LYS A 8 13.42 -47.47 35.44
C LYS A 8 11.94 -47.87 35.33
N LYS A 9 11.22 -48.04 36.45
CA LYS A 9 9.80 -48.45 36.44
C LYS A 9 8.84 -47.29 36.17
N PHE A 10 9.25 -46.05 36.47
CA PHE A 10 8.42 -44.86 36.22
C PHE A 10 8.84 -44.07 34.98
N PHE A 11 10.06 -44.20 34.48
CA PHE A 11 10.49 -43.45 33.28
C PHE A 11 9.80 -43.91 31.99
N LEU A 12 9.57 -45.21 31.83
CA LEU A 12 8.94 -45.76 30.63
C LEU A 12 7.44 -45.39 30.49
N PRO A 13 6.59 -45.48 31.53
CA PRO A 13 5.20 -45.03 31.41
C PRO A 13 5.08 -43.52 31.26
N LEU A 14 6.01 -42.72 31.82
CA LEU A 14 5.98 -41.25 31.72
C LEU A 14 6.43 -40.75 30.33
N LEU A 15 7.33 -41.48 29.68
CA LEU A 15 7.74 -41.22 28.29
C LEU A 15 6.63 -41.63 27.29
N ILE A 16 5.90 -42.70 27.56
CA ILE A 16 4.72 -43.11 26.77
C ILE A 16 3.56 -42.10 26.94
N LEU A 17 3.36 -41.55 28.14
CA LEU A 17 2.37 -40.49 28.38
C LEU A 17 2.73 -39.19 27.67
N GLY A 18 4.03 -38.84 27.59
CA GLY A 18 4.53 -37.68 26.84
C GLY A 18 4.37 -37.82 25.33
N VAL A 19 4.49 -39.05 24.78
CA VAL A 19 4.25 -39.32 23.36
C VAL A 19 2.75 -39.33 23.03
N LEU A 20 1.89 -39.87 23.91
CA LEU A 20 0.44 -39.82 23.74
C LEU A 20 -0.13 -38.39 23.84
N ALA A 21 0.44 -37.53 24.69
CA ALA A 21 0.09 -36.12 24.76
C ALA A 21 0.49 -35.32 23.50
N PHE A 22 1.48 -35.81 22.73
CA PHE A 22 1.85 -35.23 21.44
C PHE A 22 0.90 -35.61 20.29
N PHE A 23 0.15 -36.71 20.42
CA PHE A 23 -0.80 -37.17 19.40
C PHE A 23 -2.28 -36.89 19.71
N ALA A 24 -2.62 -36.45 20.93
CA ALA A 24 -3.98 -36.11 21.34
C ALA A 24 -4.34 -34.61 21.20
N GLY A 25 -3.42 -33.78 20.68
CA GLY A 25 -3.64 -32.36 20.40
C GLY A 25 -4.01 -32.09 18.94
N CYS A 26 -5.08 -32.71 18.45
CA CYS A 26 -5.72 -32.33 17.18
C CYS A 26 -7.22 -32.58 17.31
N GLN A 27 -7.96 -31.51 17.59
CA GLN A 27 -9.30 -31.26 17.05
C GLN A 27 -9.73 -29.87 17.50
N ASP A 28 -9.49 -28.89 16.63
CA ASP A 28 -10.48 -27.84 16.37
C ASP A 28 -10.46 -27.57 14.87
N GLU A 29 -11.67 -27.60 14.30
CA GLU A 29 -11.94 -27.62 12.88
C GLU A 29 -11.70 -26.26 12.20
N MET A 30 -11.41 -26.38 10.90
CA MET A 30 -11.56 -25.38 9.84
C MET A 30 -10.50 -24.28 9.74
N THR A 31 -9.24 -24.69 9.50
CA THR A 31 -8.35 -23.93 8.63
C THR A 31 -8.58 -24.36 7.19
N VAL A 32 -9.07 -23.44 6.35
CA VAL A 32 -9.16 -23.64 4.90
C VAL A 32 -7.74 -23.90 4.39
N GLU A 33 -7.50 -25.13 3.91
CA GLU A 33 -6.29 -25.47 3.18
C GLU A 33 -6.11 -24.50 2.00
N PRO A 34 -4.92 -23.89 1.81
CA PRO A 34 -4.67 -23.20 0.56
C PRO A 34 -4.63 -24.25 -0.54
N GLN A 35 -5.63 -24.23 -1.41
CA GLN A 35 -5.66 -25.06 -2.61
C GLN A 35 -4.38 -24.83 -3.43
N ASN A 36 -3.77 -25.95 -3.83
CA ASN A 36 -2.79 -26.11 -4.90
C ASN A 36 -1.36 -25.55 -4.69
N ASN A 37 -0.52 -26.39 -4.07
CA ASN A 37 0.92 -26.48 -4.36
C ASN A 37 1.22 -27.16 -5.71
N GLY A 38 0.43 -26.88 -6.75
CA GLY A 38 0.69 -27.33 -8.12
C GLY A 38 1.66 -26.39 -8.83
N GLU A 39 2.62 -26.94 -9.57
CA GLU A 39 3.29 -26.18 -10.63
C GLU A 39 2.24 -25.74 -11.66
N PRO A 40 2.19 -24.45 -12.05
CA PRO A 40 1.19 -23.96 -12.99
C PRO A 40 1.41 -24.64 -14.35
N THR A 41 0.37 -25.30 -14.87
CA THR A 41 0.39 -26.04 -16.14
C THR A 41 0.07 -25.17 -17.36
N THR A 42 -0.22 -23.88 -17.15
CA THR A 42 -0.55 -22.92 -18.20
C THR A 42 0.31 -21.66 -18.07
N ASP A 43 0.70 -21.08 -19.21
CA ASP A 43 1.49 -19.83 -19.24
C ASP A 43 0.78 -18.69 -18.51
N GLN A 44 -0.56 -18.68 -18.54
CA GLN A 44 -1.38 -17.73 -17.81
C GLN A 44 -1.28 -17.91 -16.28
N GLY A 45 -1.35 -19.15 -15.77
CA GLY A 45 -1.17 -19.43 -14.35
C GLY A 45 0.26 -19.18 -13.86
N ALA A 46 1.26 -19.34 -14.73
CA ALA A 46 2.65 -19.00 -14.41
C ALA A 46 2.88 -17.49 -14.32
N LEU A 47 2.23 -16.71 -15.19
CA LEU A 47 2.25 -15.25 -15.13
C LEU A 47 1.50 -14.71 -13.91
N GLU A 48 0.36 -15.31 -13.56
CA GLU A 48 -0.39 -14.96 -12.34
C GLU A 48 0.45 -15.23 -11.08
N LYS A 49 1.09 -16.40 -10.99
CA LYS A 49 1.98 -16.77 -9.88
C LYS A 49 3.23 -15.88 -9.80
N LEU A 50 3.82 -15.48 -10.94
CA LEU A 50 4.94 -14.53 -10.95
C LEU A 50 4.55 -13.15 -10.43
N VAL A 51 3.33 -12.70 -10.71
CA VAL A 51 2.85 -11.42 -10.18
C VAL A 51 2.51 -11.54 -8.69
N GLU A 52 1.90 -12.64 -8.25
CA GLU A 52 1.65 -12.91 -6.82
C GLU A 52 2.94 -13.02 -6.00
N GLN A 53 4.03 -13.50 -6.61
CA GLN A 53 5.33 -13.61 -5.95
C GLN A 53 6.19 -12.35 -6.04
N ASP A 54 5.84 -11.36 -6.88
CA ASP A 54 6.60 -10.12 -7.00
C ASP A 54 6.32 -9.15 -5.84
N SER A 55 7.35 -8.91 -5.04
CA SER A 55 7.29 -8.08 -3.83
C SER A 55 7.01 -6.60 -4.08
N SER A 56 7.22 -6.09 -5.31
CA SER A 56 6.87 -4.71 -5.65
C SER A 56 5.41 -4.53 -6.08
N LEU A 57 4.74 -5.62 -6.47
CA LEU A 57 3.33 -5.61 -6.89
C LEU A 57 2.38 -5.94 -5.73
N THR A 58 2.85 -6.74 -4.75
CA THR A 58 2.08 -7.17 -3.57
C THR A 58 2.25 -6.28 -2.35
N SER A 59 3.38 -5.59 -2.19
CA SER A 59 3.59 -4.67 -1.05
C SER A 59 2.65 -3.47 -1.05
N PHE A 60 2.06 -3.11 -2.19
CA PHE A 60 1.03 -2.10 -2.28
C PHE A 60 -0.25 -2.53 -1.56
N ASP A 61 -0.74 -3.75 -1.85
CA ASP A 61 -2.06 -4.22 -1.42
C ASP A 61 -2.15 -4.35 0.12
N VAL A 62 -1.04 -4.70 0.79
CA VAL A 62 -1.03 -4.82 2.26
C VAL A 62 -0.78 -3.50 2.99
N ASN A 63 -0.12 -2.52 2.35
CA ASN A 63 -0.08 -1.14 2.86
C ASN A 63 -1.46 -0.46 2.76
N TYR A 64 -2.37 -1.00 1.96
CA TYR A 64 -3.67 -0.43 1.61
C TYR A 64 -4.86 -0.99 2.42
N ASN A 65 -4.68 -2.11 3.12
CA ASN A 65 -5.74 -2.77 3.89
C ASN A 65 -5.57 -2.57 5.41
N GLU A 66 -6.49 -1.85 6.07
CA GLU A 66 -6.53 -1.62 7.54
C GLU A 66 -7.72 -2.40 8.13
N ASP A 67 -7.45 -3.47 8.90
CA ASP A 67 -8.49 -4.25 9.59
C ASP A 67 -8.72 -3.73 11.02
N GLY A 68 -9.98 -3.38 11.32
CA GLY A 68 -10.51 -2.95 12.63
C GLY A 68 -12.03 -2.67 12.58
N LEU A 69 -12.75 -3.00 13.65
CA LEU A 69 -14.19 -3.40 13.74
C LEU A 69 -15.33 -2.36 13.51
N MET A 70 -16.53 -2.96 13.27
CA MET A 70 -17.97 -2.57 13.28
C MET A 70 -18.42 -1.43 14.25
N ASP A 71 -19.59 -0.76 14.17
CA ASP A 71 -20.95 -1.07 13.68
C ASP A 71 -21.76 0.23 13.33
N PHE A 72 -23.09 0.13 13.20
CA PHE A 72 -24.10 0.91 12.44
C PHE A 72 -24.62 2.28 13.00
N LEU A 73 -24.86 3.27 12.11
CA LEU A 73 -26.10 4.08 11.89
C LEU A 73 -25.79 5.46 11.25
N GLY A 74 -26.40 5.75 10.10
CA GLY A 74 -26.26 7.02 9.39
C GLY A 74 -27.07 8.16 10.01
N LYS A 75 -26.58 9.40 9.84
CA LYS A 75 -27.27 10.66 10.08
C LYS A 75 -26.63 11.79 9.26
N VAL A 76 -27.11 13.01 9.49
CA VAL A 76 -27.42 14.11 8.54
C VAL A 76 -26.32 15.18 8.56
N ASP A 77 -26.04 15.80 7.40
CA ASP A 77 -25.11 16.89 7.10
C ASP A 77 -24.79 17.82 8.30
N GLU A 78 -23.88 17.40 9.15
CA GLU A 78 -23.42 18.16 10.31
C GLU A 78 -21.88 18.19 10.35
N GLN A 79 -21.33 19.33 10.75
CA GLN A 79 -19.88 19.46 10.93
C GLN A 79 -19.41 18.49 12.02
N ILE A 80 -18.41 17.68 11.70
CA ILE A 80 -17.83 16.70 12.61
C ILE A 80 -16.40 17.07 13.01
N TYR A 81 -15.99 16.64 14.19
CA TYR A 81 -14.65 16.81 14.73
C TYR A 81 -13.91 15.45 14.70
N PRO A 82 -13.09 15.19 13.67
CA PRO A 82 -12.45 13.89 13.48
C PRO A 82 -11.29 13.68 14.46
N PHE A 83 -11.30 12.54 15.15
CA PHE A 83 -10.18 12.07 15.98
C PHE A 83 -9.24 11.15 15.20
N ARG A 84 -9.80 10.26 14.38
CA ARG A 84 -9.04 9.29 13.59
C ARG A 84 -9.69 9.06 12.24
N VAL A 85 -8.86 9.00 11.20
CA VAL A 85 -9.28 8.81 9.81
C VAL A 85 -8.52 7.64 9.22
N GLY A 86 -9.25 6.60 8.84
CA GLY A 86 -8.73 5.39 8.22
C GLY A 86 -9.49 5.06 6.95
N LYS A 87 -8.91 4.25 6.08
CA LYS A 87 -9.62 3.73 4.90
C LYS A 87 -9.39 2.25 4.75
N ARG A 88 -10.44 1.52 4.41
CA ARG A 88 -10.38 0.10 4.08
C ARG A 88 -10.74 -0.08 2.63
N MET A 89 -9.96 -0.88 1.92
CA MET A 89 -10.17 -1.02 0.49
C MET A 89 -9.96 -2.46 0.06
N ARG A 90 -10.86 -2.94 -0.80
CA ARG A 90 -10.87 -4.29 -1.33
C ARG A 90 -10.63 -4.22 -2.83
N LEU A 91 -9.63 -4.96 -3.31
CA LEU A 91 -9.40 -5.12 -4.75
C LEU A 91 -10.58 -5.90 -5.34
N VAL A 92 -11.30 -5.28 -6.27
CA VAL A 92 -12.43 -5.91 -6.95
C VAL A 92 -12.14 -6.25 -8.39
N ASN A 93 -11.24 -5.51 -9.04
CA ASN A 93 -10.85 -5.77 -10.40
C ASN A 93 -9.37 -5.50 -10.59
N ARG A 94 -8.74 -6.32 -11.42
CA ARG A 94 -7.37 -6.16 -11.85
C ARG A 94 -7.30 -6.49 -13.33
N ASN A 95 -7.00 -5.48 -14.14
CA ASN A 95 -6.85 -5.60 -15.58
C ASN A 95 -5.41 -5.25 -15.97
N LEU A 96 -4.78 -6.11 -16.76
CA LEU A 96 -3.47 -5.87 -17.35
C LEU A 96 -3.61 -5.95 -18.87
N ASN A 97 -3.55 -4.80 -19.53
CA ASN A 97 -3.52 -4.73 -20.99
C ASN A 97 -2.06 -4.66 -21.46
N ILE A 98 -1.64 -5.58 -22.33
CA ILE A 98 -0.28 -5.64 -22.87
C ILE A 98 -0.33 -5.41 -24.38
N THR A 99 0.48 -4.47 -24.85
CA THR A 99 0.66 -4.15 -26.26
C THR A 99 2.11 -4.40 -26.66
N PHE A 100 2.31 -5.17 -27.73
CA PHE A 100 3.64 -5.47 -28.24
C PHE A 100 4.10 -4.37 -29.21
N SER A 101 5.32 -3.89 -29.02
CA SER A 101 5.97 -2.94 -29.92
C SER A 101 7.17 -3.63 -30.55
N GLY A 102 6.88 -4.43 -31.58
CA GLY A 102 7.84 -5.34 -32.19
C GLY A 102 8.15 -6.55 -31.30
N ASP A 103 9.26 -7.23 -31.61
CA ASP A 103 9.57 -8.55 -31.01
C ASP A 103 10.28 -8.49 -29.66
N THR A 104 10.77 -7.31 -29.26
CA THR A 104 11.70 -7.16 -28.13
C THR A 104 11.17 -6.33 -26.98
N ILE A 105 10.11 -5.53 -27.20
CA ILE A 105 9.54 -4.61 -26.22
C ILE A 105 8.02 -4.78 -26.18
N ALA A 106 7.46 -4.78 -24.98
CA ALA A 106 6.03 -4.72 -24.77
C ALA A 106 5.69 -3.71 -23.67
N TYR A 107 4.56 -3.02 -23.84
CA TYR A 107 4.05 -2.03 -22.91
C TYR A 107 2.78 -2.57 -22.24
N GLY A 108 2.79 -2.63 -20.91
CA GLY A 108 1.65 -3.03 -20.09
C GLY A 108 1.03 -1.84 -19.39
N ARG A 109 -0.30 -1.75 -19.37
CA ARG A 109 -1.05 -0.85 -18.48
C ARG A 109 -1.81 -1.71 -17.46
N LEU A 110 -1.39 -1.62 -16.21
CA LEU A 110 -2.05 -2.26 -15.07
C LEU A 110 -3.07 -1.28 -14.49
N THR A 111 -4.33 -1.70 -14.45
CA THR A 111 -5.43 -0.97 -13.82
C THR A 111 -6.01 -1.85 -12.71
N LYS A 112 -5.97 -1.36 -11.47
CA LYS A 112 -6.59 -1.98 -10.31
C LYS A 112 -7.77 -1.13 -9.87
N THR A 113 -8.93 -1.73 -9.67
CA THR A 113 -10.12 -1.06 -9.15
C THR A 113 -10.41 -1.59 -7.76
N PHE A 114 -10.64 -0.66 -6.84
CA PHE A 114 -10.87 -0.95 -5.43
C PHE A 114 -12.21 -0.38 -4.99
N GLU A 115 -12.93 -1.17 -4.21
CA GLU A 115 -14.06 -0.69 -3.40
C GLU A 115 -13.53 -0.32 -2.03
N GLY A 116 -13.75 0.93 -1.64
CA GLY A 116 -13.28 1.53 -0.40
C GLY A 116 -14.41 1.89 0.55
N LEU A 117 -14.09 1.90 1.84
CA LEU A 117 -14.85 2.53 2.90
C LEU A 117 -13.90 3.46 3.65
N LEU A 118 -14.22 4.76 3.69
CA LEU A 118 -13.54 5.73 4.53
C LEU A 118 -14.20 5.70 5.90
N PHE A 119 -13.40 5.51 6.94
CA PHE A 119 -13.83 5.48 8.33
C PHE A 119 -13.34 6.74 9.04
N ILE A 120 -14.26 7.48 9.63
CA ILE A 120 -13.98 8.69 10.39
C ILE A 120 -14.53 8.47 11.80
N ALA A 121 -13.65 8.28 12.77
CA ALA A 121 -14.04 8.32 14.18
C ALA A 121 -14.08 9.79 14.60
N ALA A 122 -15.26 10.30 14.91
CA ALA A 122 -15.50 11.71 15.17
C ALA A 122 -16.38 11.92 16.42
N SER A 123 -16.52 13.18 16.81
CA SER A 123 -17.62 13.66 17.66
C SER A 123 -18.30 14.84 16.98
N TYR A 124 -19.60 15.01 17.24
CA TYR A 124 -20.32 16.23 16.85
C TYR A 124 -20.08 17.38 17.84
N ASP A 125 -19.54 17.07 19.03
CA ASP A 125 -19.16 18.06 20.03
C ASP A 125 -17.69 18.44 19.90
N SER A 126 -17.45 19.73 19.60
CA SER A 126 -16.12 20.33 19.52
C SER A 126 -15.27 20.20 20.80
N THR A 127 -15.92 20.00 21.95
CA THR A 127 -15.26 19.94 23.27
C THR A 127 -15.01 18.51 23.76
N SER A 128 -15.55 17.50 23.06
CA SER A 128 -15.33 16.12 23.43
C SER A 128 -13.87 15.74 23.25
N SER A 129 -13.35 14.91 24.17
CA SER A 129 -12.01 14.32 24.08
C SER A 129 -12.04 12.86 23.62
N ILE A 130 -13.24 12.31 23.41
CA ILE A 130 -13.46 10.90 23.07
C ILE A 130 -14.41 10.84 21.86
N PRO A 131 -14.11 10.03 20.84
CA PRO A 131 -15.03 9.85 19.72
C PRO A 131 -16.33 9.19 20.18
N ASP A 132 -17.47 9.75 19.76
CA ASP A 132 -18.81 9.20 20.04
C ASP A 132 -19.41 8.49 18.81
N THR A 133 -18.89 8.76 17.61
CA THR A 133 -19.47 8.33 16.34
C THR A 133 -18.40 7.80 15.39
N VAL A 134 -18.78 6.82 14.56
CA VAL A 134 -17.96 6.33 13.45
C VAL A 134 -18.73 6.46 12.14
N ILE A 135 -18.28 7.36 11.27
CA ILE A 135 -18.87 7.61 9.96
C ILE A 135 -18.18 6.73 8.93
N LYS A 136 -18.97 6.16 8.01
CA LYS A 136 -18.52 5.23 6.97
C LYS A 136 -18.97 5.74 5.62
N LYS A 137 -18.02 6.12 4.76
CA LYS A 137 -18.29 6.62 3.42
C LYS A 137 -17.78 5.64 2.37
N PRO A 138 -18.67 4.97 1.61
CA PRO A 138 -18.24 4.10 0.52
C PRO A 138 -17.68 4.92 -0.64
N PHE A 139 -16.68 4.39 -1.31
CA PHE A 139 -16.09 4.99 -2.49
C PHE A 139 -15.45 3.95 -3.40
N THR A 140 -15.19 4.33 -4.65
CA THR A 140 -14.44 3.50 -5.58
C THR A 140 -13.18 4.25 -5.98
N ALA A 141 -12.03 3.59 -5.87
CA ALA A 141 -10.78 4.15 -6.36
C ALA A 141 -10.20 3.29 -7.47
N VAL A 142 -9.59 3.95 -8.44
CA VAL A 142 -8.86 3.29 -9.53
C VAL A 142 -7.40 3.66 -9.38
N ILE A 143 -6.53 2.66 -9.51
CA ILE A 143 -5.09 2.82 -9.53
C ILE A 143 -4.57 2.35 -10.87
N THR A 144 -3.75 3.18 -11.51
CA THR A 144 -3.11 2.88 -12.78
C THR A 144 -1.61 2.89 -12.62
N ARG A 145 -0.95 2.03 -13.41
CA ARG A 145 0.50 1.93 -13.47
C ARG A 145 0.91 1.37 -14.82
N ASN A 146 1.92 1.99 -15.44
CA ASN A 146 2.52 1.49 -16.68
C ASN A 146 3.74 0.60 -16.38
N ILE A 147 3.93 -0.42 -17.20
CA ILE A 147 4.99 -1.42 -17.08
C ILE A 147 5.65 -1.58 -18.45
N ILE A 148 6.97 -1.60 -18.49
CA ILE A 148 7.75 -1.88 -19.70
C ILE A 148 8.40 -3.24 -19.55
N PHE A 149 8.12 -4.12 -20.50
CA PHE A 149 8.72 -5.44 -20.61
C PHE A 149 9.79 -5.45 -21.69
N ARG A 150 10.85 -6.21 -21.46
CA ARG A 150 11.92 -6.43 -22.45
C ARG A 150 12.19 -7.91 -22.62
N LYS A 151 12.29 -8.34 -23.86
CA LYS A 151 12.72 -9.69 -24.22
C LYS A 151 14.24 -9.82 -24.03
N ILE A 152 14.67 -10.83 -23.29
CA ILE A 152 16.08 -11.14 -23.00
C ILE A 152 16.55 -12.44 -23.65
N ALA A 153 15.62 -13.29 -24.10
CA ALA A 153 15.94 -14.54 -24.76
C ALA A 153 14.83 -14.94 -25.74
N ASN A 154 15.11 -15.90 -26.61
CA ASN A 154 14.12 -16.49 -27.52
C ASN A 154 14.18 -18.01 -27.41
N THR A 155 13.88 -18.52 -26.22
CA THR A 155 13.84 -19.96 -25.92
C THR A 155 12.42 -20.49 -26.01
N ASN A 156 12.27 -21.82 -25.97
CA ASN A 156 10.97 -22.48 -25.86
C ASN A 156 10.29 -22.27 -24.49
N PHE A 157 10.87 -21.47 -23.59
CA PHE A 157 10.31 -21.11 -22.29
C PHE A 157 9.97 -19.60 -22.24
N PRO A 158 8.76 -19.20 -22.67
CA PRO A 158 8.37 -17.78 -22.78
C PRO A 158 8.54 -16.98 -21.49
N LEU A 159 8.31 -17.59 -20.33
CA LEU A 159 8.46 -16.97 -19.02
C LEU A 159 9.89 -16.44 -18.77
N ARG A 160 10.90 -17.16 -19.27
CA ARG A 160 12.32 -16.79 -19.11
C ARG A 160 12.78 -15.82 -20.20
N ASN A 161 11.96 -15.64 -21.23
CA ASN A 161 12.29 -14.77 -22.34
C ASN A 161 12.03 -13.30 -22.03
N TRP A 162 11.22 -12.97 -21.02
CA TRP A 162 10.82 -11.59 -20.72
C TRP A 162 11.16 -11.19 -19.29
N ILE A 163 11.51 -9.92 -19.11
CA ILE A 163 11.68 -9.31 -17.79
C ILE A 163 10.94 -7.98 -17.73
N ILE A 164 10.57 -7.56 -16.52
CA ILE A 164 10.15 -6.18 -16.26
C ILE A 164 11.39 -5.30 -16.34
N ALA A 165 11.45 -4.46 -17.36
CA ALA A 165 12.53 -3.51 -17.55
C ALA A 165 12.34 -2.27 -16.67
N ALA A 166 11.12 -1.72 -16.66
CA ALA A 166 10.79 -0.53 -15.88
C ALA A 166 9.32 -0.52 -15.47
N ILE A 167 9.03 0.23 -14.42
CA ILE A 167 7.68 0.41 -13.87
C ILE A 167 7.47 1.91 -13.65
N SER A 168 6.30 2.43 -14.01
CA SER A 168 5.92 3.79 -13.63
C SER A 168 5.63 3.87 -12.14
N LEU A 169 5.40 5.08 -11.64
CA LEU A 169 4.81 5.27 -10.33
C LEU A 169 3.29 5.01 -10.40
N PRO A 170 2.68 4.42 -9.36
CA PRO A 170 1.23 4.29 -9.27
C PRO A 170 0.57 5.65 -9.02
N GLU A 171 -0.49 5.90 -9.78
CA GLU A 171 -1.42 7.01 -9.63
C GLU A 171 -2.81 6.45 -9.37
N GLY A 172 -3.54 6.99 -8.43
CA GLY A 172 -4.92 6.59 -8.22
C GLY A 172 -5.72 7.55 -7.37
N GLY A 173 -6.98 7.19 -7.13
CA GLY A 173 -7.91 8.09 -6.47
C GLY A 173 -9.34 7.80 -6.89
N THR A 174 -10.27 8.67 -6.47
CA THR A 174 -11.69 8.60 -6.86
C THR A 174 -12.00 9.33 -8.16
N GLN A 175 -10.97 9.80 -8.87
CA GLN A 175 -11.07 10.51 -10.16
C GLN A 175 -11.87 11.82 -10.08
N SER A 176 -11.95 12.44 -8.91
CA SER A 176 -12.55 13.76 -8.75
C SER A 176 -11.57 14.84 -9.23
N PRO A 177 -12.00 15.83 -10.04
CA PRO A 177 -11.16 16.94 -10.46
C PRO A 177 -10.96 18.00 -9.38
N ASN A 178 -11.64 17.87 -8.22
CA ASN A 178 -11.61 18.87 -7.16
C ASN A 178 -10.34 18.82 -6.31
N ILE A 179 -9.54 17.75 -6.45
CA ILE A 179 -8.23 17.61 -5.84
C ILE A 179 -7.31 16.91 -6.84
N ASP A 180 -6.17 17.53 -7.12
CA ASP A 180 -5.19 17.04 -8.10
C ASP A 180 -3.75 17.23 -7.56
N ILE A 181 -2.97 16.18 -7.38
CA ILE A 181 -1.56 16.22 -7.01
C ILE A 181 -0.83 16.56 -8.30
N THR A 182 -0.23 17.74 -8.36
CA THR A 182 0.41 18.23 -9.59
C THR A 182 1.87 17.86 -9.63
N LYS A 183 2.53 17.81 -8.46
CA LYS A 183 3.96 17.54 -8.39
C LYS A 183 4.39 16.97 -7.05
N LEU A 184 5.32 16.02 -7.12
CA LEU A 184 5.91 15.36 -5.98
C LEU A 184 7.42 15.50 -6.04
N THR A 185 7.99 16.11 -5.01
CA THR A 185 9.43 16.23 -4.82
C THR A 185 9.88 15.43 -3.61
N VAL A 186 10.82 14.50 -3.82
CA VAL A 186 11.42 13.70 -2.74
C VAL A 186 12.89 14.06 -2.60
N PHE A 187 13.27 14.48 -1.40
CA PHE A 187 14.64 14.79 -1.04
C PHE A 187 15.26 13.58 -0.33
N LEU A 188 16.19 12.93 -1.01
CA LEU A 188 16.85 11.72 -0.50
C LEU A 188 18.02 12.08 0.44
N PRO A 189 18.37 11.19 1.39
CA PRO A 189 19.43 11.44 2.37
C PRO A 189 20.82 11.64 1.74
N ASN A 190 21.03 11.10 0.54
CA ASN A 190 22.28 11.23 -0.22
C ASN A 190 22.41 12.59 -0.93
N GLY A 191 21.43 13.48 -0.81
CA GLY A 191 21.38 14.79 -1.48
C GLY A 191 20.71 14.75 -2.86
N ASP A 192 20.35 13.58 -3.38
CA ASP A 192 19.61 13.47 -4.64
C ASP A 192 18.16 13.92 -4.45
N THR A 193 17.55 14.39 -5.55
CA THR A 193 16.14 14.78 -5.57
C THR A 193 15.41 14.04 -6.69
N LEU A 194 14.20 13.60 -6.38
CA LEU A 194 13.27 13.03 -7.35
C LEU A 194 12.15 14.04 -7.55
N VAL A 195 11.94 14.49 -8.77
CA VAL A 195 10.85 15.39 -9.14
C VAL A 195 9.94 14.67 -10.10
N VAL A 196 8.68 14.48 -9.70
CA VAL A 196 7.66 13.73 -10.42
C VAL A 196 6.49 14.67 -10.70
N ASP A 197 6.20 14.89 -11.98
CA ASP A 197 5.06 15.71 -12.43
C ASP A 197 3.92 14.85 -13.00
N SER A 198 4.22 13.60 -13.38
CA SER A 198 3.24 12.61 -13.86
C SER A 198 3.70 11.21 -13.40
N PRO A 199 2.97 10.53 -12.50
CA PRO A 199 3.41 9.24 -11.99
C PRO A 199 3.46 8.17 -13.08
N ASN A 200 2.47 8.20 -13.98
CA ASN A 200 2.33 7.24 -15.07
C ASN A 200 3.40 7.38 -16.16
N ASP A 201 4.01 8.56 -16.29
CA ASP A 201 5.14 8.82 -17.20
C ASP A 201 6.50 8.74 -16.50
N TYR A 202 6.52 8.65 -15.17
CA TYR A 202 7.75 8.56 -14.39
C TYR A 202 8.19 7.11 -14.20
N TYR A 203 9.11 6.65 -15.07
CA TYR A 203 9.60 5.27 -15.04
C TYR A 203 10.83 5.06 -14.15
N LEU A 204 10.73 4.04 -13.29
CA LEU A 204 11.82 3.50 -12.49
C LEU A 204 12.27 2.15 -13.04
N ARG A 205 13.55 2.04 -13.39
CA ARG A 205 14.13 0.81 -13.94
C ARG A 205 14.43 -0.21 -12.83
N ARG A 206 14.29 -1.50 -13.14
CA ARG A 206 14.89 -2.60 -12.39
C ARG A 206 16.29 -2.96 -12.93
N GLY A 207 17.28 -3.00 -12.04
CA GLY A 207 18.64 -3.47 -12.33
C GLY A 207 19.67 -2.39 -12.72
N TRP A 208 20.84 -2.84 -13.20
CA TRP A 208 22.02 -2.00 -13.45
C TRP A 208 21.93 -1.22 -14.79
N GLY A 209 22.26 0.07 -14.77
CA GLY A 209 22.20 0.99 -15.92
C GLY A 209 22.25 2.48 -15.54
N TRP A 210 22.25 3.36 -16.54
CA TRP A 210 22.43 4.82 -16.45
C TRP A 210 21.11 5.63 -16.35
N TRP A 211 19.98 4.96 -16.19
CA TRP A 211 18.65 5.56 -16.05
C TRP A 211 18.14 5.51 -14.60
N ARG A 212 17.05 6.27 -14.31
CA ARG A 212 16.41 6.40 -12.99
C ARG A 212 16.12 5.02 -12.38
N ARG A 213 16.65 4.76 -11.18
CA ARG A 213 16.46 3.51 -10.42
C ARG A 213 15.53 3.73 -9.25
N ILE A 214 14.95 2.63 -8.75
CA ILE A 214 14.27 2.65 -7.46
C ILE A 214 15.25 3.20 -6.42
N PRO A 215 14.88 4.26 -5.67
CA PRO A 215 15.71 4.85 -4.64
C PRO A 215 16.18 3.81 -3.63
N ILE A 216 17.47 3.82 -3.32
CA ILE A 216 18.07 2.99 -2.29
C ILE A 216 18.35 3.90 -1.11
N ILE A 217 17.76 3.56 0.04
CA ILE A 217 17.80 4.38 1.24
C ILE A 217 18.32 3.51 2.39
N GLY A 218 19.21 4.05 3.21
CA GLY A 218 19.73 3.36 4.38
C GLY A 218 18.67 3.14 5.46
N ARG A 219 18.96 2.29 6.44
CA ARG A 219 18.08 2.05 7.59
C ARG A 219 18.05 3.25 8.51
N GLY A 220 16.86 3.64 8.95
CA GLY A 220 16.71 4.75 9.89
C GLY A 220 17.04 6.12 9.30
N GLU A 221 17.22 6.20 7.98
CA GLU A 221 17.44 7.48 7.31
C GLU A 221 16.12 8.21 7.09
N SER A 222 16.19 9.53 7.09
CA SER A 222 15.02 10.39 6.98
C SER A 222 14.91 10.97 5.58
N VAL A 223 13.70 10.86 5.01
CA VAL A 223 13.37 11.32 3.65
C VAL A 223 12.35 12.42 3.79
N LEU A 224 12.66 13.61 3.26
CA LEU A 224 11.74 14.73 3.19
C LEU A 224 10.95 14.64 1.88
N ILE A 225 9.64 14.82 1.99
CA ILE A 225 8.72 14.83 0.85
C ILE A 225 8.04 16.19 0.83
N ARG A 226 7.94 16.76 -0.38
CA ARG A 226 7.10 17.91 -0.69
C ARG A 226 6.09 17.52 -1.75
N ILE A 227 4.83 17.80 -1.48
CA ILE A 227 3.71 17.58 -2.40
C ILE A 227 3.15 18.95 -2.75
N GLU A 228 3.02 19.20 -4.05
CA GLU A 228 2.29 20.32 -4.62
C GLU A 228 0.98 19.74 -5.18
N LEU A 229 -0.14 20.34 -4.80
CA LEU A 229 -1.46 19.91 -5.24
C LEU A 229 -2.35 21.12 -5.53
N PHE A 230 -3.30 20.92 -6.42
CA PHE A 230 -4.43 21.79 -6.66
C PHE A 230 -5.62 21.29 -5.84
N SER A 231 -6.32 22.20 -5.17
CA SER A 231 -7.59 21.94 -4.48
C SER A 231 -8.60 23.00 -4.88
N ALA A 232 -9.83 22.59 -5.16
CA ALA A 232 -10.93 23.51 -5.45
C ALA A 232 -11.37 24.34 -4.22
N TYR A 233 -10.90 23.97 -3.03
CA TYR A 233 -11.33 24.52 -1.76
C TYR A 233 -10.23 25.32 -1.07
N GLU A 234 -10.61 26.41 -0.40
CA GLU A 234 -9.67 27.28 0.31
C GLU A 234 -9.05 26.60 1.54
N GLU A 235 -9.85 25.80 2.24
CA GLU A 235 -9.49 25.18 3.51
C GLU A 235 -8.39 24.12 3.37
N ASP A 236 -7.60 23.92 4.43
CA ASP A 236 -6.52 22.93 4.46
C ASP A 236 -7.01 21.51 4.14
N ASP A 237 -6.44 20.90 3.12
CA ASP A 237 -6.70 19.51 2.74
C ASP A 237 -6.04 18.52 3.71
N PHE A 238 -6.66 17.35 3.82
CA PHE A 238 -6.18 16.23 4.61
C PHE A 238 -5.18 15.39 3.79
N VAL A 239 -3.91 15.78 3.85
CA VAL A 239 -2.82 15.09 3.13
C VAL A 239 -2.06 14.16 4.07
N THR A 240 -1.96 12.89 3.70
CA THR A 240 -1.33 11.85 4.55
C THR A 240 -0.28 11.05 3.82
N LEU A 241 0.70 10.59 4.58
CA LEU A 241 1.74 9.66 4.19
C LEU A 241 1.54 8.32 4.91
N THR A 242 1.38 7.25 4.15
CA THR A 242 1.40 5.88 4.65
C THR A 242 2.66 5.18 4.15
N TYR A 243 3.44 4.57 5.06
CA TYR A 243 4.73 3.95 4.71
C TYR A 243 5.08 2.78 5.64
N GLY A 244 6.12 2.05 5.27
CA GLY A 244 6.80 1.10 6.15
C GLY A 244 6.21 -0.30 6.23
N ALA A 245 5.02 -0.59 5.66
CA ALA A 245 4.53 -1.96 5.72
C ALA A 245 5.33 -2.87 4.78
N ASN A 246 5.74 -4.02 5.32
CA ASN A 246 6.39 -5.07 4.55
C ASN A 246 5.36 -5.82 3.67
N ARG A 247 5.81 -6.84 2.92
CA ARG A 247 4.93 -7.68 2.06
C ARG A 247 3.79 -8.39 2.82
N PHE A 248 3.86 -8.45 4.14
CA PHE A 248 2.86 -9.07 5.01
C PHE A 248 1.99 -8.02 5.74
N GLY A 249 2.19 -6.72 5.48
CA GLY A 249 1.38 -5.65 6.07
C GLY A 249 1.78 -5.19 7.45
N HIS A 250 2.84 -5.75 8.02
CA HIS A 250 3.29 -5.38 9.36
C HIS A 250 4.11 -4.08 9.33
N HIS A 251 4.04 -3.32 10.43
CA HIS A 251 4.81 -2.09 10.68
C HIS A 251 4.45 -0.88 9.82
N ARG A 252 3.23 -0.84 9.31
CA ARG A 252 2.68 0.36 8.69
C ARG A 252 2.67 1.54 9.67
N ALA A 253 3.14 2.68 9.21
CA ALA A 253 3.03 3.96 9.89
C ALA A 253 2.26 4.95 9.01
N LYS A 254 1.57 5.89 9.65
CA LYS A 254 0.84 6.97 8.98
C LYS A 254 1.23 8.31 9.60
N LYS A 255 1.44 9.33 8.78
CA LYS A 255 1.71 10.71 9.17
C LYS A 255 0.79 11.66 8.41
N LEU A 256 0.41 12.76 9.04
CA LEU A 256 -0.26 13.89 8.39
C LEU A 256 0.82 14.82 7.85
N PHE A 257 0.61 15.45 6.69
CA PHE A 257 1.51 16.48 6.19
C PHE A 257 1.21 17.84 6.82
N ASP A 258 2.23 18.67 6.91
CA ASP A 258 2.12 20.06 7.34
C ASP A 258 1.95 20.97 6.11
N LEU A 259 0.98 21.88 6.15
CA LEU A 259 0.78 22.88 5.10
C LEU A 259 1.90 23.93 5.19
N ILE A 260 2.60 24.15 4.09
CA ILE A 260 3.67 25.15 3.97
C ILE A 260 3.15 26.42 3.31
N SER A 261 2.34 26.30 2.26
CA SER A 261 1.76 27.44 1.57
C SER A 261 0.44 27.09 0.88
N SER A 262 -0.45 28.05 0.79
CA SER A 262 -1.69 28.00 0.00
C SER A 262 -1.80 29.30 -0.80
N THR A 263 -1.89 29.21 -2.11
CA THR A 263 -1.98 30.36 -3.02
C THR A 263 -3.19 30.22 -3.93
N PRO A 264 -4.09 31.22 -4.00
CA PRO A 264 -5.24 31.16 -4.88
C PRO A 264 -4.80 31.25 -6.35
N VAL A 265 -5.28 30.31 -7.18
CA VAL A 265 -4.99 30.23 -8.61
C VAL A 265 -6.27 29.89 -9.37
N GLY A 266 -6.73 30.81 -10.22
CA GLY A 266 -7.93 30.62 -11.03
C GLY A 266 -9.18 30.36 -10.17
N ASN A 267 -9.74 29.16 -10.29
CA ASN A 267 -10.95 28.73 -9.56
C ASN A 267 -10.64 27.85 -8.32
N GLY A 268 -9.37 27.77 -7.91
CA GLY A 268 -8.97 26.97 -6.76
C GLY A 268 -7.68 27.48 -6.13
N PHE A 269 -6.96 26.58 -5.47
CA PHE A 269 -5.80 26.88 -4.65
C PHE A 269 -4.69 25.89 -4.95
N GLU A 270 -3.50 26.41 -5.26
CA GLU A 270 -2.27 25.63 -5.26
C GLU A 270 -1.73 25.57 -3.83
N LYS A 271 -1.54 24.37 -3.31
CA LYS A 271 -1.09 24.13 -1.94
C LYS A 271 0.17 23.28 -1.93
N VAL A 272 1.04 23.59 -0.99
CA VAL A 272 2.31 22.88 -0.79
C VAL A 272 2.32 22.28 0.60
N TYR A 273 2.56 20.98 0.66
CA TYR A 273 2.58 20.18 1.87
C TYR A 273 3.95 19.53 2.04
N GLU A 274 4.47 19.48 3.26
CA GLU A 274 5.72 18.80 3.58
C GLU A 274 5.58 17.78 4.71
N GLN A 275 6.34 16.69 4.60
CA GLN A 275 6.47 15.72 5.68
C GLN A 275 7.77 14.93 5.54
N THR A 276 8.35 14.56 6.66
CA THR A 276 9.52 13.68 6.75
C THR A 276 9.13 12.33 7.33
N TYR A 277 9.60 11.24 6.70
CA TYR A 277 9.51 9.90 7.29
C TYR A 277 10.88 9.27 7.43
N THR A 278 10.95 8.31 8.34
CA THR A 278 12.16 7.53 8.61
C THR A 278 11.98 6.13 8.04
N THR A 279 12.97 5.63 7.33
CA THR A 279 12.91 4.30 6.73
C THR A 279 12.85 3.18 7.76
N HIS A 280 12.30 2.04 7.34
CA HIS A 280 12.18 0.86 8.19
C HIS A 280 13.56 0.32 8.59
N GLN A 281 13.65 -0.34 9.76
CA GLN A 281 14.87 -1.00 10.21
C GLN A 281 15.24 -2.29 9.44
N PHE A 282 14.33 -2.80 8.61
CA PHE A 282 14.51 -4.09 7.94
C PHE A 282 14.73 -3.85 6.44
N PRO A 283 15.67 -4.58 5.82
CA PRO A 283 15.87 -4.49 4.38
C PRO A 283 14.66 -4.98 3.61
N GLY A 284 14.38 -4.34 2.48
CA GLY A 284 13.29 -4.78 1.61
C GLY A 284 12.74 -3.68 0.72
N PHE A 285 11.79 -4.05 -0.14
CA PHE A 285 11.01 -3.11 -0.93
C PHE A 285 9.81 -2.63 -0.12
N TYR A 286 9.61 -1.32 -0.15
CA TYR A 286 8.52 -0.63 0.51
C TYR A 286 7.93 0.41 -0.45
N HIS A 287 6.75 0.92 -0.09
CA HIS A 287 6.13 2.05 -0.77
C HIS A 287 5.84 3.15 0.23
N ALA A 288 6.12 4.39 -0.18
CA ALA A 288 5.55 5.58 0.41
C ALA A 288 4.32 5.94 -0.42
N ILE A 289 3.15 5.95 0.22
CA ILE A 289 1.87 6.26 -0.42
C ILE A 289 1.41 7.59 0.16
N PHE A 290 1.14 8.53 -0.74
CA PHE A 290 0.61 9.83 -0.40
C PHE A 290 -0.87 9.82 -0.75
N THR A 291 -1.72 10.36 0.12
CA THR A 291 -3.15 10.49 -0.16
C THR A 291 -3.58 11.89 0.23
N ALA A 292 -4.17 12.62 -0.71
CA ALA A 292 -4.78 13.92 -0.49
C ALA A 292 -6.30 13.78 -0.54
N MET A 293 -7.00 14.41 0.39
CA MET A 293 -8.47 14.49 0.45
C MET A 293 -8.86 15.91 0.86
N PRO A 294 -9.87 16.54 0.23
CA PRO A 294 -10.39 17.82 0.68
C PRO A 294 -10.88 17.76 2.12
N ARG A 295 -10.81 18.90 2.83
CA ARG A 295 -11.24 18.98 4.23
C ARG A 295 -12.66 18.46 4.46
N GLN A 296 -13.61 18.92 3.65
CA GLN A 296 -15.01 18.49 3.68
C GLN A 296 -15.21 16.97 3.64
N VAL A 297 -14.35 16.21 2.95
CA VAL A 297 -14.44 14.74 2.93
C VAL A 297 -14.30 14.15 4.34
N VAL A 298 -13.53 14.82 5.20
CA VAL A 298 -13.16 14.36 6.54
C VAL A 298 -13.97 15.06 7.65
N PHE A 299 -14.42 16.30 7.42
CA PHE A 299 -15.06 17.15 8.43
C PHE A 299 -16.56 17.35 8.25
N ASP A 300 -17.15 16.78 7.20
CA ASP A 300 -18.59 16.64 7.02
C ASP A 300 -18.91 15.13 6.95
N ASP A 301 -20.04 14.70 7.48
CA ASP A 301 -20.45 13.30 7.53
C ASP A 301 -21.08 12.79 6.23
N SER A 302 -21.50 13.70 5.35
CA SER A 302 -22.24 13.42 4.11
C SER A 302 -21.42 13.53 2.82
N THR A 303 -20.42 14.44 2.78
CA THR A 303 -19.63 14.72 1.58
C THR A 303 -19.03 13.43 0.98
N PRO A 304 -19.26 13.14 -0.31
CA PRO A 304 -18.66 12.00 -1.00
C PRO A 304 -17.14 11.99 -0.90
N VAL A 305 -16.53 10.79 -0.92
CA VAL A 305 -15.07 10.69 -0.83
C VAL A 305 -14.42 11.17 -2.12
N GLU A 306 -13.72 12.28 -2.01
CA GLU A 306 -12.81 12.80 -3.02
C GLU A 306 -11.39 12.53 -2.56
N SER A 307 -10.61 11.83 -3.38
CA SER A 307 -9.22 11.56 -3.03
C SER A 307 -8.37 11.36 -4.26
N GLU A 308 -7.10 11.72 -4.09
CA GLU A 308 -6.05 11.31 -5.00
C GLU A 308 -4.87 10.75 -4.22
N SER A 309 -4.13 9.86 -4.84
CA SER A 309 -3.03 9.14 -4.24
C SER A 309 -1.95 8.82 -5.24
N TRP A 310 -0.73 9.18 -4.88
CA TRP A 310 0.48 8.78 -5.60
C TRP A 310 1.29 7.83 -4.73
N GLY A 311 2.14 7.01 -5.34
CA GLY A 311 3.05 6.15 -4.60
C GLY A 311 4.46 6.14 -5.17
N ILE A 312 5.45 6.06 -4.28
CA ILE A 312 6.86 5.88 -4.67
C ILE A 312 7.41 4.61 -4.04
N PRO A 313 7.94 3.66 -4.85
CA PRO A 313 8.69 2.54 -4.33
C PRO A 313 10.07 3.00 -3.86
N TYR A 314 10.57 2.40 -2.77
CA TYR A 314 11.95 2.55 -2.33
C TYR A 314 12.48 1.21 -1.80
N PHE A 315 13.79 1.06 -1.79
CA PHE A 315 14.47 -0.10 -1.23
C PHE A 315 15.26 0.31 0.00
N VAL A 316 15.02 -0.37 1.12
CA VAL A 316 15.84 -0.21 2.32
C VAL A 316 17.03 -1.15 2.22
N HIS A 317 18.24 -0.60 2.19
CA HIS A 317 19.48 -1.37 2.17
C HIS A 317 19.87 -1.83 3.59
N PRO A 318 20.53 -2.99 3.75
CA PRO A 318 21.06 -3.42 5.03
C PRO A 318 22.04 -2.48 5.72
#